data_AF-A0A1X6ZTU0-F1
#
_entry.id   AF-A0A1X6ZTU0-F1
#
_cell.length_a   1.000
_cell.length_b   1.000
_cell.length_c   1.000
_cell.angle_alpha   90.00
_cell.angle_beta   90.00
_cell.angle_gamma   90.00
#
_symmetry.space_group_name_H-M   'P 1'
#
loop_
_entity.id
_entity.type
_entity.pdbx_description
1 polymer ?
#
loop_
_entity_poly.entity_id
_entity_poly.type
_entity_poly.pdbx_seq_one_letter_code
_entity_poly.pdbx_strand_id
1 'polypeptide(L)' 'MHSNSVESRRKLVELLEAKIGSDRAREFLHTPNPVLGWQKPSEILDTDHLGMMRVTVLVTSMGTPTAA' A
#
# COMPACT_ATOMS: atom_id res chain seq x y z
N MET A 1 -12.07 16.96 6.26
CA MET A 1 -10.70 16.37 6.28
C MET A 1 -10.71 14.85 6.14
N HIS A 2 -11.69 14.11 6.71
CA HIS A 2 -11.78 12.64 6.59
C HIS A 2 -11.94 12.11 5.14
N SER A 3 -12.68 12.78 4.26
CA SER A 3 -12.91 12.32 2.88
C SER A 3 -11.62 12.22 2.03
N ASN A 4 -10.65 13.11 2.24
CA ASN A 4 -9.40 13.10 1.47
C ASN A 4 -8.53 11.89 1.82
N SER A 5 -8.61 11.39 3.06
CA SER A 5 -7.85 10.21 3.52
C SER A 5 -8.37 8.93 2.87
N VAL A 6 -9.70 8.78 2.82
CA VAL A 6 -10.37 7.62 2.19
C VAL A 6 -10.07 7.57 0.69
N GLU A 7 -10.13 8.72 0.01
CA GLU A 7 -9.81 8.80 -1.42
C GLU A 7 -8.34 8.48 -1.70
N SER A 8 -7.43 8.98 -0.86
CA SER A 8 -5.99 8.72 -0.97
C SER A 8 -5.68 7.23 -0.79
N ARG A 9 -6.30 6.59 0.20
CA ARG A 9 -6.19 5.14 0.42
C ARG A 9 -6.64 4.36 -0.82
N ARG A 10 -7.81 4.72 -1.40
CA ARG A 10 -8.32 4.04 -2.59
C ARG A 10 -7.33 4.14 -3.76
N LYS A 11 -6.83 5.34 -4.05
CA LYS A 11 -5.85 5.57 -5.13
C LYS A 11 -4.55 4.79 -4.92
N LEU A 12 -4.09 4.67 -3.67
CA LEU A 12 -2.91 3.88 -3.35
C LEU A 12 -3.13 2.38 -3.56
N VAL A 13 -4.31 1.87 -3.20
CA VAL A 13 -4.67 0.47 -3.47
C VAL A 13 -4.76 0.23 -4.98
N GLU A 14 -5.41 1.11 -5.74
CA GLU A 14 -5.46 1.03 -7.20
C GLU A 14 -4.04 1.00 -7.83
N LEU A 15 -3.12 1.82 -7.32
CA LEU A 15 -1.72 1.81 -7.77
C LEU A 15 -1.01 0.49 -7.44
N LEU A 16 -1.23 -0.05 -6.24
CA LEU A 16 -0.67 -1.33 -5.82
C LEU A 16 -1.17 -2.46 -6.72
N GLU A 17 -2.48 -2.51 -6.97
CA GLU A 17 -3.10 -3.50 -7.86
C GLU A 17 -2.55 -3.40 -9.28
N ALA A 18 -2.39 -2.19 -9.81
CA ALA A 18 -1.78 -1.97 -11.13
C ALA A 18 -0.32 -2.45 -11.20
N LYS A 19 0.41 -2.43 -10.06
CA LYS A 19 1.79 -2.88 -9.98
C LYS A 19 1.94 -4.38 -9.83
N ILE A 20 1.13 -5.05 -9.00
CA ILE A 20 1.38 -6.46 -8.66
C ILE A 20 0.19 -7.40 -8.88
N GLY A 21 -0.93 -6.89 -9.40
CA GLY A 21 -2.18 -7.64 -9.54
C GLY A 21 -3.01 -7.65 -8.26
N SER A 22 -4.33 -7.80 -8.39
CA SER A 22 -5.27 -7.68 -7.26
C SER A 22 -5.05 -8.74 -6.17
N ASP A 23 -4.80 -10.00 -6.54
CA ASP A 23 -4.56 -11.07 -5.56
C ASP A 23 -3.32 -10.81 -4.70
N ARG A 24 -2.20 -10.42 -5.33
CA ARG A 24 -0.96 -10.11 -4.61
C ARG A 24 -1.05 -8.79 -3.85
N ALA A 25 -1.82 -7.82 -4.35
CA ALA A 25 -2.10 -6.57 -3.64
C ALA A 25 -2.87 -6.84 -2.34
N ARG A 26 -3.87 -7.72 -2.40
CA ARG A 26 -4.61 -8.18 -1.22
C ARG A 26 -3.70 -8.88 -0.22
N GLU A 27 -2.86 -9.81 -0.70
CA GLU A 27 -1.89 -10.50 0.15
C GLU A 27 -0.91 -9.51 0.80
N PHE A 28 -0.37 -8.58 0.03
CA PHE A 28 0.53 -7.53 0.52
C PHE A 28 -0.10 -6.71 1.64
N LEU A 29 -1.36 -6.25 1.48
CA LEU A 29 -2.03 -5.42 2.47
C LEU A 29 -2.25 -6.13 3.81
N HIS A 30 -2.41 -7.45 3.79
CA HIS A 30 -2.72 -8.26 4.98
C HIS A 30 -1.54 -9.06 5.54
N THR A 31 -0.38 -9.00 4.89
CA THR A 31 0.83 -9.70 5.33
C THR A 31 1.77 -8.73 6.04
N PRO A 32 2.25 -9.05 7.26
CA PRO A 32 3.31 -8.31 7.93
C PRO A 32 4.52 -8.06 7.03
N ASN A 33 4.92 -6.80 6.87
CA ASN A 33 6.02 -6.44 5.97
C ASN A 33 7.29 -6.05 6.76
N PRO A 34 8.47 -6.64 6.48
CA PRO A 34 9.71 -6.35 7.21
C PRO A 34 10.19 -4.90 7.08
N VAL A 35 9.98 -4.26 5.92
CA VAL A 35 10.33 -2.84 5.71
C VAL A 35 9.47 -1.91 6.57
N LEU A 36 8.29 -2.39 6.96
CA LEU A 36 7.35 -1.68 7.82
C LEU A 36 7.46 -2.09 9.29
N GLY A 37 8.52 -2.82 9.67
CA GLY A 37 8.70 -3.30 11.04
C GLY A 37 7.73 -4.41 11.42
N TRP A 38 7.42 -5.31 10.48
CA TRP A 38 6.50 -6.44 10.64
C TRP A 38 5.05 -6.07 10.97
N GLN A 39 4.63 -4.87 10.58
CA GLN A 39 3.24 -4.44 10.63
C GLN A 39 2.54 -4.71 9.29
N LYS A 40 1.23 -4.94 9.32
CA LYS A 40 0.46 -5.06 8.08
C LYS A 40 0.28 -3.68 7.45
N PRO A 41 0.49 -3.53 6.13
CA PRO A 41 0.24 -2.26 5.46
C PRO A 41 -1.18 -1.73 5.70
N SER A 42 -2.20 -2.59 5.77
CA SER A 42 -3.57 -2.16 6.05
C SER A 42 -3.72 -1.43 7.39
N GLU A 43 -3.03 -1.93 8.44
CA GLU A 43 -3.07 -1.35 9.80
C GLU A 43 -2.33 -0.01 9.84
N ILE A 44 -1.24 0.12 9.07
CA ILE A 44 -0.47 1.37 8.95
C ILE A 44 -1.25 2.46 8.21
N LEU A 45 -2.02 2.08 7.18
CA LEU A 45 -2.86 3.02 6.43
C LEU A 45 -3.97 3.65 7.29
N ASP A 46 -4.35 2.98 8.38
CA ASP A 46 -5.41 3.40 9.28
C ASP A 46 -4.91 4.23 10.48
N THR A 47 -3.59 4.38 10.66
CA THR A 47 -3.02 5.02 11.86
C THR A 47 -2.99 6.54 11.76
N ASP A 48 -2.32 7.09 10.75
CA ASP A 48 -2.17 8.53 10.54
C ASP A 48 -1.66 8.87 9.12
N HIS A 49 -1.45 10.16 8.86
CA HIS A 49 -0.89 10.63 7.58
C HIS A 49 0.55 10.11 7.34
N LEU A 50 1.34 9.88 8.38
CA LEU A 50 2.70 9.37 8.24
C LEU A 50 2.69 7.91 7.78
N GLY A 51 1.78 7.09 8.31
CA GLY A 51 1.55 5.73 7.86
C GLY A 51 1.21 5.66 6.37
N MET A 52 0.29 6.52 5.92
CA MET A 52 -0.04 6.67 4.50
C MET A 52 1.20 6.98 3.64
N MET A 53 2.04 7.92 4.06
CA MET A 53 3.27 8.28 3.34
C MET A 53 4.25 7.11 3.26
N ARG A 54 4.46 6.38 4.36
CA ARG A 54 5.38 5.23 4.40
C ARG A 54 4.97 4.13 3.43
N VAL A 55 3.69 3.78 3.42
CA VAL A 55 3.16 2.75 2.49
C VAL A 55 3.22 3.27 1.05
N THR A 56 2.90 4.55 0.82
CA THR A 56 3.01 5.16 -0.51
C THR A 56 4.44 5.06 -1.06
N VAL A 57 5.45 5.45 -0.28
CA VAL A 57 6.86 5.34 -0.68
C VAL A 57 7.18 3.89 -1.06
N LEU A 58 6.83 2.93 -0.20
CA LEU A 58 7.07 1.52 -0.46
C LEU A 58 6.44 1.06 -1.78
N VAL A 59 5.15 1.36 -2.00
CA VAL A 59 4.44 1.00 -3.24
C VAL A 59 5.05 1.68 -4.47
N THR A 60 5.46 2.95 -4.36
CA THR A 60 6.10 3.66 -5.48
C THR A 60 7.49 3.11 -5.82
N SER A 61 8.24 2.63 -4.82
CA SER A 61 9.55 1.99 -5.01
C SER A 61 9.46 0.57 -5.55
N MET A 62 8.28 -0.07 -5.52
CA MET A 62 8.09 -1.36 -6.17
C MET A 62 8.19 -1.21 -7.69
N GLY A 63 9.06 -2.02 -8.30
CA GLY A 63 9.10 -2.16 -9.75
C GLY A 63 7.78 -2.69 -10.30
N THR A 64 7.48 -2.36 -11.55
CA THR A 64 6.45 -3.08 -12.31
C THR A 64 7.05 -4.42 -12.74
N PRO A 65 6.35 -5.56 -12.57
CA PRO A 65 6.80 -6.82 -13.14
C PRO A 65 6.94 -6.61 -14.64
N THR A 66 8.18 -6.63 -15.13
CA THR A 66 8.46 -6.71 -16.55
C THR A 66 7.79 -7.99 -17.04
N ALA A 67 6.80 -7.86 -17.92
CA ALA A 67 6.24 -9.02 -18.61
C ALA A 67 7.41 -9.73 -19.31
N ALA A 68 7.69 -10.97 -18.89
CA ALA A 68 8.68 -11.84 -19.51
C ALA A 68 8.16 -12.37 -20.84
#